data_AF-A0A821V3Z6-F1
#
_entry.id   AF-A0A821V3Z6-F1
#
_cell.length_a   1.000
_cell.length_b   1.000
_cell.length_c   1.000
_cell.angle_alpha   90.00
_cell.angle_beta   90.00
_cell.angle_gamma   90.00
#
_symmetry.space_group_name_H-M   'P 1'
#
loop_
_entity.id
_entity.type
_entity.pdbx_description
1 polymer ?
#
loop_
_entity_poly.entity_id
_entity_poly.type
_entity_poly.pdbx_seq_one_letter_code
_entity_poly.pdbx_strand_id
1 'polypeptide(L)'
;MCIGGEDASKIAIGSNPMSFHLSFTILCDGFIDHSRIDGLNYTDETDCEDDWPCNNAYTRCDGKWNCRNAIDEANCLYDPCRPNGHPCILPFSHNFTCLSLSRINDGHIDCVGGYDEQDRCGPKLKPIIGKTYRCFNETQCIYRHDICGSNVPHCSSGDDQ
;
A
#
# COMPACT_ATOMS: atom_id res chain seq x y z
N MET A 1 -6.39 -16.23 -6.56
CA MET A 1 -5.29 -17.08 -7.06
C MET A 1 -4.25 -17.26 -5.98
N CYS A 2 -4.30 -18.38 -5.28
CA CYS A 2 -3.35 -18.71 -4.22
C CYS A 2 -2.24 -19.61 -4.78
N ILE A 3 -1.08 -19.02 -5.02
CA ILE A 3 0.13 -19.81 -5.31
C ILE A 3 0.62 -20.28 -3.94
N GLY A 4 0.59 -21.59 -3.68
CA GLY A 4 0.98 -22.17 -2.39
C GLY A 4 2.39 -21.72 -1.99
N GLY A 5 2.45 -20.82 -1.01
CA GLY A 5 3.68 -20.27 -0.45
C GLY A 5 3.60 -20.34 1.07
N GLU A 6 4.20 -21.38 1.63
CA GLU A 6 4.44 -21.49 3.07
C GLU A 6 5.52 -20.48 3.47
N ASP A 7 5.17 -19.23 3.77
CA ASP A 7 6.12 -18.28 4.37
C ASP A 7 5.41 -17.28 5.29
N ALA A 8 4.94 -17.77 6.44
CA ALA A 8 4.66 -16.94 7.60
C ALA A 8 5.91 -16.90 8.49
N SER A 9 6.87 -16.03 8.17
CA SER A 9 8.00 -15.75 9.06
C SER A 9 7.50 -15.08 10.34
N LYS A 10 7.45 -15.87 11.43
CA LYS A 10 7.25 -15.37 12.79
C LYS A 10 8.53 -14.70 13.26
N ILE A 11 8.53 -13.38 13.42
CA ILE A 11 9.60 -12.67 14.12
C ILE A 11 9.12 -12.33 15.53
N ALA A 12 9.73 -12.96 16.53
CA ALA A 12 9.59 -12.59 17.94
C ALA A 12 10.57 -11.44 18.25
N ILE A 13 10.07 -10.34 18.81
CA ILE A 13 10.91 -9.20 19.23
C ILE A 13 11.05 -9.22 20.75
N GLY A 14 12.28 -9.39 21.22
CA GLY A 14 12.69 -9.23 22.61
C GLY A 14 12.83 -7.75 23.01
N SER A 15 12.59 -7.46 24.28
CA SER A 15 12.43 -6.13 24.87
C SER A 15 13.69 -5.58 25.57
N ASN A 16 14.17 -4.37 25.20
CA ASN A 16 14.70 -3.25 26.04
C ASN A 16 15.64 -2.28 25.25
N PRO A 17 15.88 -1.02 25.70
CA PRO A 17 14.97 0.02 26.17
C PRO A 17 15.13 1.37 25.40
N MET A 18 14.03 2.12 25.30
CA MET A 18 13.91 3.58 25.12
C MET A 18 14.82 4.29 24.09
N SER A 19 14.65 3.95 22.81
CA SER A 19 14.89 4.87 21.70
C SER A 19 13.55 5.55 21.39
N PHE A 20 13.49 6.88 21.35
CA PHE A 20 12.30 7.59 20.88
C PHE A 20 12.26 7.47 19.35
N HIS A 21 11.83 6.30 18.90
CA HIS A 21 11.72 5.97 17.49
C HIS A 21 10.42 6.61 16.99
N LEU A 22 10.54 7.77 16.34
CA LEU A 22 9.48 8.27 15.47
C LEU A 22 9.26 7.20 14.38
N SER A 23 8.27 6.33 14.56
CA SER A 23 7.89 5.34 13.54
C SER A 23 6.76 5.92 12.70
N PHE A 24 7.09 6.84 11.80
CA PHE A 24 6.21 7.09 10.66
C PHE A 24 6.37 5.93 9.69
N THR A 25 5.27 5.29 9.30
CA THR A 25 5.34 4.13 8.40
C THR A 25 5.51 4.60 6.95
N ILE A 26 4.86 5.71 6.61
CA ILE A 26 4.89 6.40 5.32
C ILE A 26 4.91 7.91 5.62
N LEU A 27 5.52 8.73 4.75
CA LEU A 27 5.59 10.18 4.91
C LEU A 27 4.93 10.86 3.71
N CYS A 28 4.25 11.99 3.95
CA CYS A 28 3.65 12.80 2.89
C CYS A 28 2.69 12.02 2.00
N ASP A 29 1.89 11.14 2.60
CA ASP A 29 0.94 10.28 1.90
C ASP A 29 -0.51 10.80 1.90
N GLY A 30 -0.72 11.97 2.52
CA GLY A 30 -1.99 12.65 2.67
C GLY A 30 -2.73 12.28 3.96
N PHE A 31 -2.15 11.47 4.83
CA PHE A 31 -2.78 10.98 6.07
C PHE A 31 -1.90 11.25 7.28
N ILE A 32 -2.53 11.58 8.41
CA ILE A 32 -1.80 11.80 9.66
C ILE A 32 -1.72 10.46 10.40
N ASP A 33 -0.59 9.75 10.31
CA ASP A 33 -0.39 8.45 10.99
C ASP A 33 -0.12 8.60 12.50
N HIS A 34 0.32 9.78 12.96
CA HIS A 34 0.51 10.04 14.38
C HIS A 34 0.13 11.47 14.80
N SER A 35 -0.63 11.56 15.90
CA SER A 35 -1.02 12.84 16.47
C SER A 35 0.10 13.41 17.35
N ARG A 36 0.76 14.46 16.83
CA ARG A 36 1.69 15.38 17.52
C ARG A 36 2.92 14.73 18.17
N ILE A 37 4.09 15.12 17.66
CA ILE A 37 5.34 14.99 18.41
C ILE A 37 5.23 15.89 19.66
N ASP A 38 5.44 15.34 20.86
CA ASP A 38 5.25 15.99 22.16
C ASP A 38 5.55 17.50 22.17
N GLY A 39 4.50 18.32 22.27
CA GLY A 39 4.59 19.77 22.41
C GLY A 39 4.71 20.57 21.10
N LEU A 40 4.84 19.92 19.95
CA LEU A 40 4.86 20.57 18.64
C LEU A 40 3.67 20.14 17.78
N ASN A 41 3.18 21.04 16.93
CA ASN A 41 2.03 20.77 16.04
C ASN A 41 2.47 20.16 14.69
N TYR A 42 3.52 19.34 14.70
CA TYR A 42 4.07 18.67 13.51
C TYR A 42 3.54 17.24 13.38
N THR A 43 3.31 16.82 12.14
CA THR A 43 2.89 15.49 11.70
C THR A 43 3.83 15.01 10.58
N ASP A 44 3.69 13.74 10.18
CA ASP A 44 4.23 13.16 8.94
C ASP A 44 3.83 13.89 7.65
N GLU A 45 2.75 14.67 7.73
CA GLU A 45 2.24 15.50 6.62
C GLU A 45 2.70 16.97 6.68
N THR A 46 3.58 17.36 7.61
CA THR A 46 4.03 18.75 7.69
C THR A 46 5.12 19.05 6.67
N ASP A 47 5.03 20.22 6.03
CA ASP A 47 5.97 20.76 5.05
C ASP A 47 6.14 19.92 3.77
N CYS A 48 5.20 19.01 3.48
CA CYS A 48 5.23 18.14 2.30
C CYS A 48 5.05 18.88 0.96
N GLU A 49 4.40 20.05 0.98
CA GLU A 49 4.15 20.84 -0.24
C GLU A 49 5.38 21.65 -0.67
N ASP A 50 6.23 22.08 0.28
CA ASP A 50 7.29 23.06 0.04
C ASP A 50 8.71 22.48 0.29
N ASP A 51 8.92 21.77 1.41
CA ASP A 51 10.25 21.34 1.84
C ASP A 51 10.49 19.83 1.65
N TRP A 52 9.44 19.02 1.67
CA TRP A 52 9.52 17.55 1.63
C TRP A 52 8.52 16.93 0.64
N PRO A 53 8.68 17.13 -0.68
CA PRO A 53 7.76 16.56 -1.66
C PRO A 53 7.69 15.04 -1.54
N CYS A 54 6.50 14.45 -1.75
CA CYS A 54 6.27 13.00 -1.62
C CYS A 54 7.22 12.14 -2.47
N ASN A 55 7.77 12.68 -3.57
CA ASN A 55 8.82 12.06 -4.39
C ASN A 55 10.14 12.80 -4.18
N ASN A 56 10.95 12.29 -3.25
CA ASN A 56 12.23 12.85 -2.88
C ASN A 56 13.30 11.75 -2.77
N ALA A 57 14.53 12.11 -2.38
CA ALA A 57 15.64 11.15 -2.31
C ALA A 57 15.44 10.00 -1.30
N TYR A 58 14.53 10.14 -0.34
CA TYR A 58 14.24 9.14 0.69
C TYR A 58 13.03 8.27 0.38
N THR A 59 12.05 8.82 -0.35
CA THR A 59 10.79 8.12 -0.71
C THR A 59 10.82 7.53 -2.11
N ARG A 60 11.75 7.94 -2.97
CA ARG A 60 11.83 7.47 -4.35
C ARG A 60 12.33 6.03 -4.43
N CYS A 61 11.54 5.17 -5.07
CA CYS A 61 11.87 3.77 -5.32
C CYS A 61 12.17 2.97 -4.04
N ASP A 62 11.47 3.28 -2.95
CA ASP A 62 11.64 2.65 -1.63
C ASP A 62 10.64 1.48 -1.41
N GLY A 63 9.77 1.24 -2.39
CA GLY A 63 8.73 0.21 -2.36
C GLY A 63 7.44 0.63 -1.66
N LYS A 64 7.31 1.89 -1.23
CA LYS A 64 6.12 2.45 -0.58
C LYS A 64 5.52 3.56 -1.45
N TRP A 65 4.20 3.66 -1.45
CA TRP A 65 3.49 4.69 -2.20
C TRP A 65 3.23 5.90 -1.33
N ASN A 66 4.26 6.75 -1.23
CA ASN A 66 4.18 8.02 -0.56
C ASN A 66 3.36 8.98 -1.43
N CYS A 67 3.59 9.05 -2.74
CA CYS A 67 2.76 9.88 -3.60
C CYS A 67 1.40 9.23 -3.93
N ARG A 68 0.34 10.04 -3.96
CA ARG A 68 -1.01 9.58 -4.33
C ARG A 68 -1.10 8.98 -5.74
N ASN A 69 -0.28 9.46 -6.66
CA ASN A 69 -0.18 8.93 -8.03
C ASN A 69 0.95 7.90 -8.19
N ALA A 70 1.57 7.48 -7.07
CA ALA A 70 2.68 6.52 -7.03
C ALA A 70 3.92 6.90 -7.86
N ILE A 71 4.08 8.19 -8.18
CA ILE A 71 5.19 8.70 -9.01
C ILE A 71 6.57 8.55 -8.35
N ASP A 72 6.61 8.45 -7.02
CA ASP A 72 7.80 8.12 -6.24
C ASP A 72 8.32 6.71 -6.57
N GLU A 73 7.43 5.78 -6.92
CA GLU A 73 7.74 4.40 -7.30
C GLU A 73 7.81 4.18 -8.82
N ALA A 74 7.76 5.24 -9.62
CA ALA A 74 7.83 5.16 -11.07
C ALA A 74 9.26 5.33 -11.62
N ASN A 75 9.53 4.68 -12.75
CA ASN A 75 10.81 4.78 -13.48
C ASN A 75 12.03 4.36 -12.64
N CYS A 76 11.87 3.33 -11.81
CA CYS A 76 12.94 2.75 -11.00
C CYS A 76 13.84 1.81 -11.84
N LEU A 77 15.12 1.69 -11.49
CA LEU A 77 16.11 0.96 -12.32
C LEU A 77 15.77 -0.52 -12.54
N TYR A 78 15.06 -1.15 -11.61
CA TYR A 78 14.71 -2.58 -11.63
C TYR A 78 13.20 -2.82 -11.72
N ASP A 79 12.42 -1.80 -12.10
CA ASP A 79 10.97 -1.93 -12.27
C ASP A 79 10.63 -2.56 -13.63
N PRO A 80 9.89 -3.70 -13.66
CA PRO A 80 9.45 -4.32 -14.92
C PRO A 80 8.53 -3.42 -15.77
N CYS A 81 7.93 -2.38 -15.19
CA CYS A 81 6.99 -1.47 -15.84
C CYS A 81 7.60 -0.11 -16.23
N ARG A 82 8.93 0.00 -16.19
CA ARG A 82 9.66 1.14 -16.72
C ARG A 82 9.36 1.37 -18.22
N PRO A 83 9.19 2.62 -18.70
CA PRO A 83 9.43 3.89 -18.00
C PRO A 83 8.26 4.39 -17.13
N ASN A 84 7.01 4.19 -17.54
CA ASN A 84 5.86 4.85 -16.93
C ASN A 84 4.68 3.87 -16.76
N GLY A 85 4.76 2.99 -15.78
CA GLY A 85 3.64 2.16 -15.39
C GLY A 85 3.89 1.48 -14.06
N HIS A 86 2.82 0.98 -13.46
CA HIS A 86 2.88 0.18 -12.24
C HIS A 86 2.58 -1.28 -12.53
N PRO A 87 3.31 -2.20 -11.87
CA PRO A 87 2.98 -3.62 -11.85
C PRO A 87 1.53 -3.84 -11.42
N CYS A 88 0.77 -4.55 -12.25
CA CYS A 88 -0.63 -4.83 -12.03
C CYS A 88 -0.96 -6.24 -12.49
N ILE A 89 -1.84 -6.93 -11.77
CA ILE A 89 -2.42 -8.19 -12.20
C ILE A 89 -3.88 -7.92 -12.55
N LEU A 90 -4.29 -8.22 -13.79
CA LEU A 90 -5.66 -8.00 -14.22
C LEU A 90 -6.64 -8.92 -13.46
N PRO A 91 -7.76 -8.40 -12.91
CA PRO A 91 -8.73 -9.15 -12.12
C PRO A 91 -9.32 -10.39 -12.80
N PHE A 92 -9.53 -10.32 -14.12
CA PHE A 92 -10.21 -11.40 -14.86
C PHE A 92 -9.25 -12.39 -15.50
N SER A 93 -8.24 -11.88 -16.19
CA SER A 93 -7.31 -12.72 -16.95
C SER A 93 -6.12 -13.20 -16.12
N HIS A 94 -5.91 -12.62 -14.94
CA HIS A 94 -4.75 -12.85 -14.07
C HIS A 94 -3.41 -12.62 -14.78
N ASN A 95 -3.42 -11.82 -15.85
CA ASN A 95 -2.22 -11.50 -16.60
C ASN A 95 -1.52 -10.34 -15.93
N PHE A 96 -0.19 -10.45 -15.82
CA PHE A 96 0.66 -9.33 -15.51
C PHE A 96 0.53 -8.26 -16.60
N THR A 97 0.36 -7.01 -16.19
CA THR A 97 0.35 -5.84 -17.07
C THR A 97 1.03 -4.67 -16.36
N CYS A 98 1.40 -3.68 -17.15
CA CYS A 98 1.91 -2.40 -16.65
C CYS A 98 0.82 -1.35 -16.79
N LEU A 99 0.20 -1.01 -15.66
CA LEU A 99 -0.89 -0.05 -15.61
C LEU A 99 -0.33 1.37 -15.70
N SER A 100 -0.91 2.23 -16.56
CA SER A 100 -0.49 3.63 -16.65
C SER A 100 -0.67 4.36 -15.32
N LEU A 101 0.28 5.24 -14.96
CA LEU A 101 0.18 6.14 -13.80
C LEU A 101 -1.12 6.93 -13.75
N SER A 102 -1.70 7.24 -14.92
CA SER A 102 -2.98 7.96 -15.03
C SER A 102 -4.19 7.18 -14.54
N ARG A 103 -4.04 5.86 -14.31
CA ARG A 103 -5.10 4.98 -13.82
C ARG A 103 -4.93 4.61 -12.34
N ILE A 104 -3.91 5.16 -11.69
CA ILE A 104 -3.68 4.97 -10.26
C ILE A 104 -4.61 5.91 -9.50
N ASN A 105 -5.38 5.35 -8.57
CA ASN A 105 -6.41 6.06 -7.81
C ASN A 105 -7.39 6.86 -8.71
N ASP A 106 -7.71 6.33 -9.90
CA ASP A 106 -8.64 6.95 -10.86
C ASP A 106 -10.11 6.66 -10.53
N GLY A 107 -10.34 5.78 -9.55
CA GLY A 107 -11.66 5.39 -9.08
C GLY A 107 -12.18 4.09 -9.70
N HIS A 108 -11.43 3.46 -10.58
CA HIS A 108 -11.74 2.16 -11.19
C HIS A 108 -10.80 1.10 -10.64
N ILE A 109 -11.32 -0.10 -10.36
CA ILE A 109 -10.46 -1.23 -9.96
C ILE A 109 -9.92 -1.87 -11.24
N ASP A 110 -8.66 -1.60 -11.55
CA ASP A 110 -7.95 -2.21 -12.68
C ASP A 110 -7.08 -3.39 -12.27
N CYS A 111 -6.65 -3.45 -11.01
CA CYS A 111 -5.80 -4.51 -10.48
C CYS A 111 -6.52 -5.40 -9.48
N VAL A 112 -6.08 -6.67 -9.41
CA VAL A 112 -6.49 -7.62 -8.36
C VAL A 112 -6.35 -6.98 -6.98
N GLY A 113 -7.39 -7.14 -6.15
CA GLY A 113 -7.41 -6.58 -4.80
C GLY A 113 -7.53 -5.06 -4.72
N GLY A 114 -7.77 -4.36 -5.84
CA GLY A 114 -7.78 -2.90 -5.86
C GLY A 114 -6.44 -2.28 -5.52
N TYR A 115 -5.34 -2.95 -5.90
CA TYR A 115 -3.97 -2.50 -5.61
C TYR A 115 -3.66 -1.11 -6.19
N ASP A 116 -4.23 -0.80 -7.35
CA ASP A 116 -4.18 0.50 -8.01
C ASP A 116 -4.98 1.60 -7.30
N GLU A 117 -5.89 1.22 -6.40
CA GLU A 117 -6.84 2.09 -5.70
C GLU A 117 -6.54 2.14 -4.19
N GLN A 118 -5.28 2.44 -3.84
CA GLN A 118 -4.83 2.50 -2.45
C GLN A 118 -5.61 3.48 -1.57
N ASP A 119 -6.25 4.51 -2.13
CA ASP A 119 -7.10 5.41 -1.35
C ASP A 119 -8.34 4.69 -0.76
N ARG A 120 -8.69 3.50 -1.27
CA ARG A 120 -9.93 2.78 -0.89
C ARG A 120 -9.74 1.65 0.09
N CYS A 121 -8.64 0.92 -0.01
CA CYS A 121 -8.32 -0.20 0.87
C CYS A 121 -6.84 -0.19 1.30
N GLY A 122 -6.05 0.84 0.99
CA GLY A 122 -4.65 0.90 1.36
C GLY A 122 -4.42 1.09 2.86
N PRO A 123 -3.17 0.91 3.32
CA PRO A 123 -2.75 1.25 4.69
C PRO A 123 -3.16 2.67 5.11
N LYS A 124 -3.26 3.56 4.11
CA LYS A 124 -3.79 4.93 4.11
C LYS A 124 -5.12 5.14 4.86
N LEU A 125 -5.98 4.12 5.00
CA LEU A 125 -7.24 4.25 5.74
C LEU A 125 -7.18 3.83 7.21
N LYS A 126 -6.18 3.05 7.65
CA LYS A 126 -6.09 2.53 9.03
C LYS A 126 -4.62 2.31 9.44
N PRO A 127 -4.03 3.19 10.27
CA PRO A 127 -2.58 3.21 10.56
C PRO A 127 -2.01 2.00 11.31
N ILE A 128 -2.84 1.04 11.74
CA ILE A 128 -2.42 0.10 12.79
C ILE A 128 -2.57 -1.36 12.34
N ILE A 129 -3.74 -1.79 11.86
CA ILE A 129 -4.00 -3.13 11.33
C ILE A 129 -5.28 -3.01 10.51
N GLY A 130 -5.33 -3.57 9.30
CA GLY A 130 -6.58 -3.48 8.58
C GLY A 130 -6.65 -4.33 7.36
N LYS A 131 -7.09 -3.75 6.26
CA LYS A 131 -7.70 -4.54 5.21
C LYS A 131 -7.18 -4.01 3.89
N THR A 132 -6.12 -4.62 3.36
CA THR A 132 -5.36 -4.13 2.21
C THR A 132 -5.88 -4.63 0.87
N TYR A 133 -6.82 -5.56 0.89
CA TYR A 133 -7.35 -6.20 -0.32
C TYR A 133 -8.81 -5.86 -0.47
N ARG A 134 -9.18 -5.33 -1.63
CA ARG A 134 -10.56 -5.05 -2.01
C ARG A 134 -11.16 -6.20 -2.80
N CYS A 135 -12.29 -6.71 -2.35
CA CYS A 135 -13.07 -7.68 -3.12
C CYS A 135 -13.58 -7.05 -4.43
N PHE A 136 -13.48 -7.79 -5.54
CA PHE A 136 -13.63 -7.22 -6.89
C PHE A 136 -14.95 -6.46 -7.13
N ASN A 137 -16.10 -7.02 -6.74
CA ASN A 137 -17.41 -6.41 -6.97
C ASN A 137 -18.04 -5.82 -5.69
N GLU A 138 -17.20 -5.47 -4.72
CA GLU A 138 -17.67 -5.03 -3.41
C GLU A 138 -16.90 -3.81 -2.91
N THR A 139 -17.45 -3.17 -1.89
CA THR A 139 -16.78 -2.08 -1.18
C THR A 139 -16.04 -2.57 0.05
N GLN A 140 -16.13 -3.86 0.36
CA GLN A 140 -15.44 -4.43 1.50
C GLN A 140 -13.95 -4.61 1.20
N CYS A 141 -13.14 -4.26 2.19
CA CYS A 141 -11.74 -4.62 2.26
C CYS A 141 -11.59 -5.80 3.24
N ILE A 142 -10.65 -6.71 2.99
CA ILE A 142 -10.32 -7.86 3.86
C ILE A 142 -8.84 -7.84 4.26
N TYR A 143 -8.49 -8.58 5.33
CA TYR A 143 -7.12 -8.59 5.83
C TYR A 143 -6.20 -9.34 4.87
N ARG A 144 -4.93 -8.94 4.81
CA ARG A 144 -3.94 -9.65 3.98
C ARG A 144 -3.83 -11.14 4.34
N HIS A 145 -4.04 -11.50 5.61
CA HIS A 145 -4.01 -12.90 6.07
C HIS A 145 -5.30 -13.68 5.76
N ASP A 146 -6.37 -13.01 5.33
CA ASP A 146 -7.61 -13.66 4.90
C ASP A 146 -7.52 -14.13 3.45
N ILE A 147 -6.72 -13.45 2.64
CA ILE A 147 -6.39 -13.85 1.27
C ILE A 147 -5.63 -15.17 1.35
N CYS A 148 -6.14 -16.22 0.71
CA CYS A 148 -5.53 -17.55 0.69
C CYS A 148 -5.36 -18.21 2.07
N GLY A 149 -5.96 -17.66 3.13
CA GLY A 149 -5.66 -18.05 4.51
C GLY A 149 -6.62 -19.06 5.11
N SER A 150 -7.85 -19.15 4.60
CA SER A 150 -8.89 -20.03 5.15
C SER A 150 -9.66 -20.75 4.05
N ASN A 151 -10.31 -21.88 4.36
CA ASN A 151 -11.21 -22.57 3.42
C ASN A 151 -12.58 -21.86 3.24
N VAL A 152 -12.73 -20.65 3.82
CA VAL A 152 -13.96 -19.86 3.75
C VAL A 152 -13.67 -18.60 2.93
N PRO A 153 -14.40 -18.38 1.82
CA PRO A 153 -14.29 -17.15 1.05
C PRO A 153 -14.81 -15.97 1.87
N HIS A 154 -14.02 -14.91 1.96
CA HIS A 154 -14.40 -13.64 2.57
C HIS A 154 -15.01 -12.69 1.54
N CYS A 155 -14.65 -12.83 0.26
CA CYS A 155 -15.30 -12.14 -0.84
C CYS A 155 -16.45 -12.99 -1.41
N SER A 156 -17.57 -12.35 -1.76
CA SER A 156 -18.75 -13.05 -2.33
C SER A 156 -18.44 -13.70 -3.68
N SER A 157 -17.44 -13.17 -4.39
CA SER A 157 -16.96 -13.72 -5.67
C SER A 157 -15.86 -14.78 -5.49
N GLY A 158 -15.40 -15.02 -4.26
CA GLY A 158 -14.32 -15.96 -3.96
C GLY A 158 -12.96 -15.57 -4.53
N ASP A 159 -12.75 -14.29 -4.86
CA ASP A 159 -11.49 -13.78 -5.42
C ASP A 159 -10.34 -13.74 -4.40
N ASP A 160 -10.65 -13.92 -3.11
CA ASP A 160 -9.69 -14.09 -2.03
C ASP A 160 -9.14 -15.53 -1.89
N GLN A 161 -9.59 -16.47 -2.73
CA GLN A 161 -9.20 -17.90 -2.75
C GLN A 161 -8.33 -18.29 -3.97
#